data_AF-A0A1G6Y934-F1
#
_entry.id   AF-A0A1G6Y934-F1
#
_cell.length_a   1.000
_cell.length_b   1.000
_cell.length_c   1.000
_cell.angle_alpha   90.00
_cell.angle_beta   90.00
_cell.angle_gamma   90.00
#
_symmetry.space_group_name_H-M   'P 1'
#
loop_
_entity.id
_entity.type
_entity.pdbx_description
1 polymer ?
#
loop_
_entity_poly.entity_id
_entity_poly.type
_entity_poly.pdbx_seq_one_letter_code
_entity_poly.pdbx_strand_id
1 'polypeptide(L)'
;MRLWIKALGNGTMRAWLEQSELEPVIITAEQARRALVAWKYLRTRMRRGEHTDLELATRFRGERTNKDAVLVFALDNGRMTYWRNGEKLKPIPLNLEAVDNLISAWDTVYRAIATA
;
A
#
# COMPACT_ATOMS: atom_id res chain seq x y z
N MET A 1 11.28 4.69 -8.44
CA MET A 1 11.03 3.91 -7.21
C MET A 1 9.80 3.04 -7.44
N ARG A 2 9.90 1.71 -7.30
CA ARG A 2 8.79 0.76 -7.54
C ARG A 2 8.36 0.08 -6.25
N LEU A 3 7.06 -0.06 -6.01
CA LEU A 3 6.51 -0.89 -4.93
C LEU A 3 6.37 -2.34 -5.42
N TRP A 4 7.04 -3.25 -4.74
CA TRP A 4 6.97 -4.68 -4.99
C TRP A 4 6.14 -5.39 -3.94
N ILE A 5 5.48 -6.47 -4.35
CA ILE A 5 4.50 -7.20 -3.55
C ILE A 5 4.50 -8.67 -3.97
N LYS A 6 4.59 -9.60 -3.02
CA LYS A 6 4.72 -11.03 -3.28
C LYS A 6 4.03 -11.89 -2.22
N ALA A 7 3.31 -12.92 -2.62
CA ALA A 7 2.79 -13.95 -1.71
C ALA A 7 3.93 -14.86 -1.22
N LEU A 8 3.92 -15.22 0.07
CA LEU A 8 4.95 -16.07 0.69
C LEU A 8 4.56 -17.54 0.84
N GLY A 9 3.30 -17.91 0.54
CA GLY A 9 2.83 -19.31 0.61
C GLY A 9 2.48 -19.81 2.02
N ASN A 10 2.53 -18.95 3.03
CA ASN A 10 2.18 -19.24 4.43
C ASN A 10 1.01 -18.38 4.93
N GLY A 11 0.09 -18.00 4.04
CA GLY A 11 -1.02 -17.09 4.35
C GLY A 11 -0.60 -15.61 4.52
N THR A 12 0.64 -15.23 4.17
CA THR A 12 1.14 -13.85 4.24
C THR A 12 1.72 -13.36 2.92
N MET A 13 1.80 -12.03 2.78
CA MET A 13 2.49 -11.36 1.67
C MET A 13 3.57 -10.43 2.18
N ARG A 14 4.59 -10.22 1.35
CA ARG A 14 5.72 -9.31 1.57
C ARG A 14 5.62 -8.12 0.63
N ALA A 15 5.81 -6.90 1.15
CA ALA A 15 5.87 -5.67 0.36
C ALA A 15 7.15 -4.88 0.64
N TRP A 16 7.77 -4.30 -0.39
CA TRP A 16 8.97 -3.48 -0.27
C TRP A 16 9.11 -2.46 -1.39
N LEU A 17 9.88 -1.40 -1.13
CA LEU A 17 10.19 -0.39 -2.14
C LEU A 17 11.58 -0.63 -2.71
N GLU A 18 11.67 -0.66 -4.03
CA GLU A 18 12.95 -0.74 -4.74
C GLU A 18 13.83 0.45 -4.34
N GLN A 19 15.07 0.18 -3.92
CA GLN A 19 16.06 1.17 -3.48
C GLN A 19 15.70 1.93 -2.17
N SER A 20 14.72 1.48 -1.38
CA SER A 20 14.46 2.02 -0.05
C SER A 20 15.33 1.34 1.01
N GLU A 21 15.87 2.12 1.96
CA GLU A 21 16.60 1.59 3.14
C GLU A 21 15.65 0.97 4.18
N LEU A 22 14.34 1.19 4.02
CA LEU A 22 13.37 0.61 4.93
C LEU A 22 13.20 -0.89 4.70
N GLU A 23 13.23 -1.66 5.79
CA GLU A 23 13.09 -3.12 5.72
C GLU A 23 11.74 -3.53 5.11
N PRO A 24 11.64 -4.61 4.34
CA PRO A 24 10.36 -5.14 3.86
C PRO A 24 9.33 -5.33 4.98
N VAL A 25 8.05 -5.26 4.64
CA VAL A 25 6.96 -5.52 5.60
C VAL A 25 6.26 -6.83 5.27
N ILE A 26 5.87 -7.54 6.32
CA ILE A 26 5.00 -8.73 6.21
C ILE A 26 3.58 -8.34 6.56
N ILE A 27 2.66 -8.80 5.72
CA ILE A 27 1.26 -8.40 5.73
C ILE A 27 0.41 -9.67 5.78
N THR A 28 -0.50 -9.73 6.76
CA THR A 28 -1.49 -10.81 6.85
C THR A 28 -2.62 -10.63 5.84
N ALA A 29 -3.39 -11.69 5.56
CA ALA A 29 -4.57 -11.59 4.71
C ALA A 29 -5.57 -10.51 5.18
N GLU A 30 -5.73 -10.33 6.50
CA GLU A 30 -6.61 -9.30 7.04
C GLU A 30 -6.09 -7.88 6.75
N GLN A 31 -4.80 -7.63 6.98
CA GLN A 31 -4.18 -6.34 6.69
C GLN A 31 -4.20 -6.03 5.18
N ALA A 32 -3.98 -7.05 4.35
CA ALA A 32 -4.09 -6.97 2.90
C ALA A 32 -5.53 -6.67 2.45
N ARG A 33 -6.55 -7.18 3.14
CA ARG A 33 -7.93 -6.80 2.85
C ARG A 33 -8.19 -5.33 3.18
N ARG A 34 -7.73 -4.86 4.35
CA ARG A 34 -7.96 -3.47 4.81
C ARG A 34 -7.35 -2.44 3.87
N ALA A 35 -6.10 -2.63 3.47
CA ALA A 35 -5.47 -1.68 2.55
C ALA A 35 -6.05 -1.76 1.12
N LEU A 36 -6.51 -2.93 0.65
CA LEU A 36 -7.23 -3.01 -0.64
C LEU A 36 -8.53 -2.18 -0.64
N VAL A 37 -9.27 -2.22 0.48
CA VAL A 37 -10.45 -1.38 0.67
C VAL A 37 -10.08 0.11 0.64
N ALA A 38 -9.00 0.50 1.32
CA ALA A 38 -8.51 1.88 1.33
C ALA A 38 -8.12 2.36 -0.09
N TRP A 39 -7.38 1.55 -0.86
CA TRP A 39 -7.02 1.86 -2.24
C TRP A 39 -8.25 2.07 -3.13
N LYS A 40 -9.22 1.15 -3.10
CA LYS A 40 -10.46 1.23 -3.89
C LYS A 40 -11.28 2.46 -3.52
N TYR A 41 -11.31 2.81 -2.24
CA TYR A 41 -11.99 3.99 -1.73
C TYR A 41 -11.36 5.30 -2.23
N LEU A 42 -10.04 5.46 -2.08
CA LEU A 42 -9.32 6.65 -2.53
C LEU A 42 -9.38 6.82 -4.06
N ARG A 43 -9.25 5.72 -4.83
CA ARG A 43 -9.46 5.71 -6.28
C ARG A 43 -10.84 6.25 -6.67
N THR A 44 -11.89 5.84 -5.96
CA THR A 44 -13.27 6.28 -6.24
C THR A 44 -13.42 7.80 -6.06
N ARG A 45 -12.83 8.35 -4.99
CA ARG A 45 -12.81 9.80 -4.73
C ARG A 45 -11.99 10.56 -5.76
N MET A 46 -10.80 10.06 -6.12
CA MET A 46 -9.96 10.65 -7.16
C MET A 46 -10.70 10.73 -8.51
N ARG A 47 -11.43 9.67 -8.90
CA ARG A 47 -12.25 9.67 -10.12
C ARG A 47 -13.40 10.68 -10.10
N ARG A 48 -13.88 11.06 -8.93
CA ARG A 48 -14.91 12.11 -8.75
C ARG A 48 -14.33 13.52 -8.77
N GLY A 49 -13.01 13.67 -8.87
CA GLY A 49 -12.35 14.98 -8.81
C GLY A 49 -12.36 15.59 -7.40
N GLU A 50 -12.42 14.76 -6.35
CA GLU A 50 -12.34 15.27 -4.98
C GLU A 50 -10.92 15.77 -4.67
N HIS A 51 -10.82 16.96 -4.09
CA HIS A 51 -9.55 17.61 -3.69
C HIS A 51 -9.43 17.70 -2.17
N THR A 52 -9.82 16.64 -1.45
CA THR A 52 -9.70 16.57 0.00
C THR A 52 -8.33 16.03 0.41
N ASP A 53 -7.72 16.62 1.43
CA ASP A 53 -6.57 16.05 2.11
C ASP A 53 -7.08 14.95 3.03
N LEU A 54 -7.04 13.71 2.55
CA LEU A 54 -7.49 12.54 3.31
C LEU A 54 -6.38 11.53 3.42
N GLU A 55 -5.93 11.26 4.64
CA GLU A 55 -4.93 10.23 4.94
C GLU A 55 -5.60 8.98 5.51
N LEU A 56 -5.36 7.85 4.85
CA LEU A 56 -5.66 6.52 5.37
C LEU A 56 -4.35 5.81 5.68
N ALA A 57 -4.27 5.15 6.83
CA ALA A 57 -3.06 4.45 7.25
C ALA A 57 -3.38 3.00 7.57
N THR A 58 -2.51 2.08 7.13
CA THR A 58 -2.52 0.70 7.60
C THR A 58 -1.19 0.39 8.26
N ARG A 59 -1.25 -0.16 9.48
CA ARG A 59 -0.07 -0.60 10.22
C ARG A 59 0.32 -2.02 9.82
N PHE A 60 1.59 -2.21 9.53
CA PHE A 60 2.25 -3.48 9.22
C PHE A 60 3.44 -3.67 10.16
N ARG A 61 4.01 -4.88 10.17
CA ARG A 61 5.24 -5.15 10.92
C ARG A 61 6.42 -5.34 9.96
N GLY A 62 7.56 -4.76 10.34
CA GLY A 62 8.83 -4.96 9.65
C GLY A 62 9.28 -6.42 9.73
N GLU A 63 9.76 -6.96 8.62
CA GLU A 63 10.13 -8.37 8.45
C GLU A 63 11.19 -8.83 9.45
N ARG A 64 12.21 -8.00 9.74
CA ARG A 64 13.34 -8.39 10.60
C ARG A 64 13.23 -7.81 11.99
N THR A 65 12.85 -6.54 12.10
CA THR A 65 12.87 -5.86 13.41
C THR A 65 11.57 -5.99 14.19
N ASN A 66 10.50 -6.49 13.54
CA ASN A 66 9.15 -6.55 14.11
C ASN A 66 8.61 -5.18 14.58
N LYS A 67 9.23 -4.07 14.14
CA LYS A 67 8.77 -2.71 14.43
C LYS A 67 7.58 -2.36 13.55
N ASP A 68 6.74 -1.46 14.05
CA ASP A 68 5.60 -0.93 13.30
C ASP A 68 6.08 -0.14 12.08
N ALA A 69 5.58 -0.52 10.92
CA ALA A 69 5.72 0.18 9.66
C ALA A 69 4.33 0.60 9.20
N VAL A 70 4.13 1.89 8.93
CA VAL A 70 2.82 2.40 8.48
C VAL A 70 2.92 2.73 7.01
N LEU A 71 2.09 2.10 6.17
CA LEU A 71 1.87 2.60 4.80
C LEU A 71 0.72 3.61 4.91
N VAL A 72 1.00 4.84 4.51
CA VAL A 72 0.01 5.90 4.42
C VAL A 72 -0.37 6.09 2.96
N PHE A 73 -1.67 6.23 2.74
CA PHE A 73 -2.30 6.51 1.47
C PHE A 73 -2.98 7.85 1.62
N ALA A 74 -2.65 8.83 0.78
CA ALA A 74 -3.35 10.10 0.79
C ALA A 74 -3.93 10.44 -0.57
N LEU A 75 -5.04 11.17 -0.57
CA LEU A 75 -5.41 12.02 -1.69
C LEU A 75 -4.94 13.43 -1.31
N ASP A 76 -3.99 13.98 -2.06
CA ASP A 76 -3.43 15.31 -1.84
C ASP A 76 -3.60 16.08 -3.15
N ASN A 77 -4.39 17.16 -3.12
CA ASN A 77 -4.72 17.97 -4.29
C ASN A 77 -5.22 17.14 -5.49
N GLY A 78 -5.99 16.08 -5.23
CA GLY A 78 -6.53 15.18 -6.26
C GLY A 78 -5.51 14.18 -6.83
N ARG A 79 -4.30 14.10 -6.27
CA ARG A 79 -3.29 13.09 -6.58
C ARG A 79 -3.21 12.09 -5.46
N MET A 80 -3.25 10.80 -5.80
CA MET A 80 -3.01 9.78 -4.80
C MET A 80 -1.51 9.74 -4.50
N THR A 81 -1.13 9.75 -3.24
CA THR A 81 0.26 9.58 -2.81
C THR A 81 0.39 8.37 -1.89
N TYR A 82 1.59 7.82 -1.84
CA TYR A 82 1.93 6.84 -0.83
C TYR A 82 3.31 7.13 -0.23
N TRP A 83 3.47 6.80 1.04
CA TRP A 83 4.76 6.80 1.73
C TRP A 83 4.71 5.84 2.89
N ARG A 84 5.88 5.45 3.39
CA ARG A 84 6.00 4.68 4.62
C ARG A 84 6.54 5.54 5.76
N ASN A 85 5.99 5.35 6.97
CA ASN A 85 6.52 6.00 8.17
C ASN A 85 8.00 5.64 8.36
N GLY A 86 8.86 6.64 8.44
CA GLY A 86 10.33 6.52 8.43
C GLY A 86 11.01 6.81 7.08
N GLU A 87 10.28 6.94 5.96
CA GLU A 87 10.86 7.50 4.71
C GLU A 87 11.01 9.02 4.81
N LYS A 88 11.90 9.60 4.00
CA LYS A 88 11.99 11.07 3.84
C LYS A 88 10.60 11.62 3.49
N LEU A 89 10.30 12.80 4.03
CA LEU A 89 9.01 13.55 4.01
C LEU A 89 8.35 13.81 2.64
N LYS A 90 8.81 13.22 1.53
CA LYS A 90 8.22 13.43 0.20
C LYS A 90 7.36 12.24 -0.21
N PRO A 91 6.03 12.37 -0.18
CA PRO A 91 5.11 11.37 -0.71
C PRO A 91 5.37 11.11 -2.20
N ILE A 92 5.14 9.89 -2.65
CA ILE A 92 5.31 9.51 -4.05
C ILE A 92 3.98 9.68 -4.76
N PRO A 93 3.85 10.61 -5.73
CA PRO A 93 2.61 10.82 -6.45
C PRO A 93 2.34 9.66 -7.42
N LEU A 94 1.08 9.23 -7.47
CA LEU A 94 0.57 8.20 -8.35
C LEU A 94 -0.48 8.80 -9.28
N ASN A 95 -0.41 8.44 -10.56
CA ASN A 95 -1.48 8.71 -11.51
C ASN A 95 -2.55 7.61 -11.44
N LEU A 96 -3.71 7.83 -12.08
CA LEU A 96 -4.84 6.88 -12.05
C LEU A 96 -4.47 5.49 -12.57
N GLU A 97 -3.68 5.42 -13.64
CA GLU A 97 -3.24 4.15 -14.22
C GLU A 97 -2.36 3.35 -13.24
N ALA A 98 -1.42 4.02 -12.57
CA ALA A 98 -0.58 3.40 -11.55
C ALA A 98 -1.42 2.90 -10.36
N VAL A 99 -2.44 3.66 -9.95
CA VAL A 99 -3.38 3.22 -8.89
C VAL A 99 -4.17 1.98 -9.33
N ASP A 100 -4.66 1.95 -10.57
CA ASP A 100 -5.42 0.81 -11.12
C ASP A 100 -4.55 -0.46 -11.19
N ASN A 101 -3.30 -0.31 -11.65
CA ASN A 101 -2.32 -1.40 -11.68
C ASN A 101 -1.96 -1.90 -10.28
N LEU A 102 -1.78 -0.99 -9.32
CA LEU A 102 -1.49 -1.34 -7.92
C LEU A 102 -2.64 -2.09 -7.27
N ILE A 103 -3.89 -1.64 -7.45
CA ILE A 103 -5.08 -2.33 -6.95
C ILE A 103 -5.15 -3.75 -7.51
N SER A 104 -4.91 -3.91 -8.81
CA SER A 104 -4.96 -5.22 -9.48
C SER A 104 -3.88 -6.17 -8.98
N ALA A 105 -2.65 -5.67 -8.80
CA ALA A 105 -1.56 -6.44 -8.22
C ALA A 105 -1.86 -6.86 -6.76
N TRP A 106 -2.39 -5.94 -5.94
CA TRP A 106 -2.80 -6.24 -4.56
C TRP A 106 -3.92 -7.28 -4.50
N ASP A 107 -4.98 -7.14 -5.30
CA ASP A 107 -6.11 -8.07 -5.32
C ASP A 107 -5.64 -9.49 -5.70
N THR A 108 -4.72 -9.60 -6.67
CA THR A 108 -4.12 -10.87 -7.09
C THR A 108 -3.36 -11.54 -5.95
N VAL A 109 -2.44 -10.80 -5.30
CA VAL A 109 -1.64 -11.34 -4.19
C VAL A 109 -2.52 -11.65 -2.98
N TYR A 110 -3.49 -10.79 -2.68
CA TYR A 110 -4.46 -11.01 -1.59
C TYR A 110 -5.22 -12.32 -1.76
N ARG A 111 -5.75 -12.58 -2.96
CA ARG A 111 -6.46 -13.84 -3.25
C ARG A 111 -5.55 -15.05 -3.02
N ALA A 112 -4.29 -14.97 -3.47
CA ALA A 112 -3.34 -16.06 -3.30
C ALA A 112 -3.05 -16.37 -1.82
N ILE A 113 -3.02 -15.35 -0.94
CA ILE A 113 -2.77 -15.57 0.49
C ILE A 113 -4.04 -15.85 1.30
N ALA A 114 -5.22 -15.49 0.81
CA ALA A 114 -6.49 -15.74 1.48
C ALA A 114 -6.96 -17.20 1.32
N THR A 115 -6.39 -17.93 0.36
CA THR A 115 -6.71 -19.33 0.07
C THR A 115 -5.60 -20.31 0.47
N ALA A 116 -4.49 -19.81 1.02
CA ALA A 116 -3.33 -20.60 1.47
C ALA A 116 -3.43 -20.90 2.96
#